data_AF-A0A846PHJ6-F1
#
_entry.id   AF-A0A846PHJ6-F1
#
_cell.length_a   1.000
_cell.length_b   1.000
_cell.length_c   1.000
_cell.angle_alpha   90.00
_cell.angle_beta   90.00
_cell.angle_gamma   90.00
#
_symmetry.space_group_name_H-M   'P 1'
#
loop_
_entity.id
_entity.type
_entity.pdbx_description
1 polymer ?
#
loop_
_entity_poly.entity_id
_entity_poly.type
_entity_poly.pdbx_seq_one_letter_code
_entity_poly.pdbx_strand_id
1 'polypeptide(L)'
;MLEQVTGYIYPNEVELYWRILIVIYPYITGLVAGAFILASLVKVFNVKELQPTYRLSLLTALAFLIVAPMPLLAHLGHPERSFEIFLTPNRSSAMAMFGFVYI
;
A
#
# COMPACT_ATOMS: atom_id res chain seq x y z
N MET A 1 -6.51 7.70 -28.05
CA MET A 1 -5.04 7.82 -28.15
C MET A 1 -4.45 6.41 -28.23
N LEU A 2 -4.41 5.81 -29.43
CA LEU A 2 -3.67 4.59 -29.79
C LEU A 2 -3.63 4.53 -31.33
N GLU A 3 -3.03 5.53 -31.97
CA GLU A 3 -2.94 5.63 -33.44
C GLU A 3 -1.70 4.95 -34.04
N GLN A 4 -0.81 4.36 -33.22
CA GLN A 4 0.46 3.80 -33.69
C GLN A 4 0.82 2.50 -32.97
N VAL A 5 0.03 1.44 -33.14
CA VAL A 5 0.53 0.09 -32.87
C VAL A 5 0.21 -0.82 -34.06
N THR A 6 1.22 -1.06 -34.90
CA THR A 6 1.17 -2.06 -35.98
C THR A 6 1.84 -3.34 -35.50
N GLY A 7 1.05 -4.35 -35.12
CA GLY A 7 1.53 -5.66 -34.64
C GLY A 7 0.52 -6.40 -33.77
N TYR A 8 0.75 -7.69 -33.49
CA TYR A 8 -0.01 -8.43 -32.47
C TYR A 8 0.43 -7.97 -31.08
N ILE A 9 -0.49 -7.35 -30.33
CA ILE A 9 -0.26 -6.93 -28.95
C ILE A 9 -0.76 -8.05 -28.03
N TYR A 10 0.07 -8.46 -27.07
CA TYR A 10 -0.38 -9.43 -26.08
C TYR A 10 -1.53 -8.83 -25.25
N PRO A 11 -2.57 -9.60 -24.87
CA PRO A 11 -3.70 -9.08 -24.09
C PRO A 11 -3.28 -8.36 -22.79
N ASN A 12 -2.13 -8.76 -22.24
CA ASN A 12 -1.47 -8.21 -21.07
C ASN A 12 -0.65 -6.94 -21.30
N GLU A 13 -0.48 -6.53 -22.56
CA GLU A 13 0.14 -5.27 -23.00
C GLU A 13 -0.90 -4.26 -23.51
N VAL A 14 -2.12 -4.71 -23.85
CA VAL A 14 -3.22 -3.83 -24.28
C VAL A 14 -3.76 -2.99 -23.12
N GLU A 15 -3.83 -3.58 -21.92
CA GLU A 15 -4.26 -2.88 -20.71
C GLU A 15 -3.24 -3.02 -19.57
N LEU A 16 -2.85 -1.89 -18.99
CA LEU A 16 -2.10 -1.86 -17.74
C LEU A 16 -3.00 -2.36 -16.60
N TYR A 17 -2.83 -3.59 -16.16
CA TYR A 17 -3.58 -4.16 -15.03
C TYR A 17 -3.28 -3.45 -13.71
N TRP A 18 -2.00 -3.15 -13.45
CA TRP A 18 -1.57 -2.41 -12.27
C TRP A 18 -1.56 -0.93 -12.57
N ARG A 19 -2.72 -0.31 -12.32
CA ARG A 19 -2.93 1.13 -12.51
C ARG A 19 -2.47 1.89 -11.26
N ILE A 20 -2.70 3.20 -11.27
CA ILE A 20 -2.26 4.13 -10.22
C ILE A 20 -2.60 3.68 -8.79
N LEU A 21 -3.73 2.97 -8.59
CA LEU A 21 -4.16 2.49 -7.28
C LEU A 21 -3.17 1.51 -6.64
N ILE A 22 -2.58 0.62 -7.45
CA ILE A 22 -1.53 -0.30 -6.97
C ILE A 22 -0.23 0.44 -6.70
N VAL A 23 0.06 1.56 -7.38
CA VAL A 23 1.25 2.38 -7.10
C VAL A 23 1.09 3.19 -5.81
N ILE A 24 -0.13 3.68 -5.55
CA ILE A 24 -0.46 4.46 -4.35
C ILE A 24 -0.37 3.61 -3.09
N TYR A 25 -0.74 2.32 -3.17
CA TYR A 25 -0.69 1.42 -2.00
C TYR A 25 0.73 1.36 -1.37
N PRO A 26 1.80 0.92 -2.06
CA PRO A 26 3.16 0.88 -1.52
C PRO A 26 3.69 2.26 -1.09
N TYR A 27 3.26 3.30 -1.79
CA TYR A 27 3.63 4.68 -1.47
C TYR A 27 3.09 5.08 -0.09
N ILE A 28 1.80 4.88 0.17
CA ILE A 28 1.18 5.18 1.48
C ILE A 28 1.78 4.30 2.57
N THR A 29 1.94 3.00 2.32
CA THR A 29 2.55 2.08 3.30
C THR A 29 4.00 2.47 3.62
N GLY A 30 4.75 2.95 2.63
CA GLY A 30 6.10 3.48 2.82
C GLY A 30 6.12 4.75 3.70
N LEU A 31 5.14 5.63 3.54
CA LEU A 31 4.98 6.81 4.41
C LEU A 31 4.68 6.41 5.86
N VAL A 32 3.83 5.39 6.07
CA VAL A 32 3.56 4.84 7.42
C VAL A 32 4.85 4.33 8.05
N ALA A 33 5.64 3.54 7.33
CA ALA A 33 6.91 3.01 7.81
C ALA A 33 7.90 4.13 8.16
N GLY A 34 8.06 5.13 7.29
CA GLY A 34 8.92 6.29 7.54
C GLY A 34 8.51 7.11 8.77
N ALA A 35 7.20 7.32 8.96
CA ALA A 35 6.66 8.00 10.12
C ALA A 35 6.90 7.19 11.42
N PHE A 36 6.75 5.86 11.37
CA PHE A 36 7.09 5.00 12.51
C PHE A 36 8.59 5.03 12.85
N ILE A 37 9.48 5.09 11.87
CA ILE A 37 10.93 5.23 12.09
C ILE A 37 11.24 6.54 12.80
N LEU A 38 10.65 7.67 12.37
CA LEU A 38 10.83 8.95 13.06
C LEU A 38 10.36 8.89 14.52
N ALA A 39 9.21 8.25 14.77
CA ALA A 39 8.71 8.08 16.12
C ALA A 39 9.62 7.18 16.98
N SER A 40 10.18 6.11 16.40
CA SER A 40 11.07 5.18 17.11
C SER A 40 12.43 5.81 17.43
N LEU A 41 12.97 6.69 16.58
CA LEU A 41 14.20 7.44 16.86
C LEU A 41 14.07 8.29 18.14
N VAL A 42 12.92 8.89 18.36
CA VAL A 42 12.66 9.68 19.57
C VAL A 42 12.47 8.79 20.79
N LYS A 43 11.65 7.73 20.69
CA LYS A 43 11.24 6.94 21.87
C LYS A 43 12.20 5.82 22.26
N VAL A 44 12.80 5.15 21.28
CA VAL A 44 13.69 4.00 21.45
C VAL A 44 15.16 4.45 21.49
N PHE A 45 15.55 5.32 20.57
CA PHE A 45 16.94 5.79 20.45
C PHE A 45 17.23 7.11 21.17
N ASN A 46 16.21 7.73 21.79
CA ASN A 46 16.33 8.93 22.63
C ASN A 46 16.93 10.17 21.91
N VAL A 47 16.67 10.28 20.60
CA VAL A 47 17.09 11.42 19.77
C VAL A 47 16.22 12.64 20.12
N LYS A 48 16.84 13.69 20.70
CA LYS A 48 16.11 14.86 21.25
C LYS A 48 15.74 15.88 20.17
N GLU A 49 16.52 15.93 19.10
CA GLU A 49 16.36 16.83 17.96
C GLU A 49 15.04 16.58 17.21
N LEU A 50 14.51 15.35 17.28
CA LEU A 50 13.27 14.93 16.63
C LEU A 50 12.04 14.93 17.57
N GLN A 51 12.18 15.35 18.82
CA GLN A 51 11.05 15.52 19.74
C GLN A 51 9.87 16.34 19.18
N PRO A 52 10.07 17.47 18.47
CA PRO A 52 8.94 18.24 17.95
C PRO A 52 8.15 17.49 16.87
N THR A 53 8.80 16.60 16.11
CA THR A 53 8.15 15.82 15.05
C THR A 53 7.49 14.55 15.57
N TYR A 54 7.84 14.07 16.76
CA TYR A 54 7.34 12.81 17.34
C TYR A 54 5.81 12.65 17.27
N ARG A 55 5.06 13.64 17.79
CA ARG A 55 3.59 13.59 17.83
C ARG A 55 3.00 13.60 16.43
N LEU A 56 3.57 14.41 15.55
CA LEU A 56 3.14 14.50 14.16
C LEU A 56 3.38 13.18 13.43
N SER A 57 4.57 12.57 13.59
CA SER A 57 4.89 11.26 13.02
C SER A 57 3.91 10.17 13.46
N LEU A 58 3.55 10.11 14.75
CA LEU A 58 2.56 9.14 15.23
C LEU A 58 1.17 9.39 14.65
N LEU A 59 0.72 10.64 14.58
CA LEU A 59 -0.58 11.00 13.98
C LEU A 59 -0.61 10.67 12.49
N THR A 60 0.46 10.98 11.76
CA THR A 60 0.59 10.67 10.33
C THR A 60 0.60 9.16 10.09
N ALA A 61 1.34 8.39 10.91
CA ALA A 61 1.36 6.95 10.82
C ALA A 61 -0.03 6.35 11.04
N LEU A 62 -0.75 6.79 12.07
CA LEU A 62 -2.12 6.34 12.37
C LEU A 62 -3.08 6.67 11.22
N ALA A 63 -3.07 7.90 10.73
CA ALA A 63 -3.96 8.36 9.67
C ALA A 63 -3.75 7.56 8.38
N PHE A 64 -2.50 7.34 7.97
CA PHE A 64 -2.21 6.58 6.76
C PHE A 64 -2.41 5.08 6.91
N LEU A 65 -2.28 4.51 8.12
CA LEU A 65 -2.59 3.11 8.36
C LEU A 65 -4.08 2.81 8.10
N ILE A 66 -4.98 3.72 8.48
CA ILE A 66 -6.43 3.59 8.22
C ILE A 66 -6.74 3.68 6.71
N VAL A 67 -6.01 4.53 5.98
CA VAL A 67 -6.28 4.80 4.55
C VAL A 67 -5.56 3.81 3.62
N ALA A 68 -4.47 3.18 4.06
CA ALA A 68 -3.63 2.30 3.25
C ALA A 68 -4.38 1.16 2.52
N PRO A 69 -5.42 0.52 3.09
CA PRO A 69 -6.18 -0.52 2.39
C PRO A 69 -7.10 0.00 1.28
N MET A 70 -7.50 1.27 1.30
CA MET A 70 -8.53 1.78 0.38
C MET A 70 -8.14 1.68 -1.11
N PRO A 71 -6.92 2.04 -1.54
CA PRO A 71 -6.52 1.86 -2.94
C PRO A 71 -6.55 0.40 -3.40
N LEU A 72 -6.23 -0.53 -2.48
CA LEU A 72 -6.21 -1.97 -2.75
C LEU A 72 -7.63 -2.50 -2.94
N LEU A 73 -8.55 -2.10 -2.05
CA LEU A 73 -9.97 -2.43 -2.18
C LEU A 73 -10.61 -1.84 -3.44
N ALA A 74 -10.26 -0.59 -3.78
CA ALA A 74 -10.77 0.07 -4.98
C ALA A 74 -10.19 -0.50 -6.29
N HIS A 75 -9.02 -1.15 -6.24
CA HIS A 75 -8.42 -1.82 -7.40
C HIS A 75 -9.02 -3.21 -7.65
N LEU A 76 -9.57 -3.87 -6.63
CA LEU A 76 -10.29 -5.13 -6.79
C LEU A 76 -11.52 -4.92 -7.68
N GLY A 77 -11.68 -5.78 -8.69
CA GLY A 77 -12.92 -5.79 -9.50
C GLY A 77 -14.16 -6.21 -8.70
N HIS A 78 -13.97 -6.95 -7.60
CA HIS A 78 -14.99 -7.44 -6.68
C HIS A 78 -14.56 -7.16 -5.23
N PRO A 79 -14.70 -5.90 -4.74
CA PRO A 79 -14.25 -5.51 -3.39
C PRO A 79 -14.94 -6.31 -2.27
N GLU A 80 -16.15 -6.80 -2.49
CA GLU A 80 -16.92 -7.64 -1.57
C GLU A 80 -16.22 -8.97 -1.25
N ARG A 81 -15.36 -9.44 -2.17
CA ARG A 81 -14.60 -10.69 -2.02
C ARG A 81 -13.25 -10.48 -1.33
N SER A 82 -12.91 -9.26 -0.90
CA SER A 82 -11.66 -8.98 -0.18
C SER A 82 -11.48 -9.84 1.08
N PHE A 83 -12.57 -10.23 1.74
CA PHE A 83 -12.55 -11.12 2.90
C PHE A 83 -12.03 -12.54 2.60
N GLU A 84 -12.09 -13.00 1.34
CA GLU A 84 -11.57 -14.32 0.95
C GLU A 84 -10.05 -14.43 1.16
N ILE A 85 -9.32 -13.31 1.19
CA ILE A 85 -7.89 -13.30 1.51
C ILE A 85 -7.64 -13.84 2.92
N PHE A 86 -8.55 -13.61 3.87
CA PHE A 86 -8.44 -14.14 5.22
C PHE A 86 -8.91 -15.57 5.35
N LEU A 87 -9.99 -15.93 4.65
CA LEU A 87 -10.63 -17.24 4.77
C LEU A 87 -9.91 -18.33 3.96
N THR A 88 -9.42 -17.99 2.77
CA THR A 88 -8.76 -18.94 1.85
C THR A 88 -7.48 -18.33 1.24
N PRO A 89 -6.45 -18.06 2.05
CA PRO A 89 -5.24 -17.41 1.57
C PRO A 89 -4.38 -18.31 0.69
N ASN A 90 -3.94 -17.78 -0.45
CA ASN A 90 -2.85 -18.39 -1.22
C ASN A 90 -1.49 -17.94 -0.67
N ARG A 91 -0.82 -18.80 0.09
CA ARG A 91 0.46 -18.49 0.77
C ARG A 91 1.64 -18.22 -0.16
N SER A 92 1.59 -18.65 -1.43
CA SER A 92 2.65 -18.34 -2.39
C SER A 92 2.47 -16.97 -3.03
N SER A 93 1.35 -16.29 -2.81
CA SER A 93 1.07 -14.96 -3.36
C SER A 93 1.56 -13.86 -2.42
N ALA A 94 2.45 -13.01 -2.92
CA ALA A 94 2.89 -11.82 -2.20
C ALA A 94 1.70 -10.90 -1.85
N MET A 95 0.70 -10.81 -2.74
CA MET A 95 -0.49 -9.98 -2.53
C MET A 95 -1.35 -10.48 -1.38
N ALA A 96 -1.45 -11.81 -1.19
CA ALA A 96 -2.18 -12.39 -0.06
C ALA A 96 -1.47 -12.11 1.26
N MET A 97 -0.13 -12.15 1.28
CA MET A 97 0.66 -11.84 2.47
C MET A 97 0.52 -10.36 2.88
N PHE A 98 0.51 -9.44 1.90
CA PHE A 98 0.23 -8.03 2.16
C PHE A 98 -1.16 -7.79 2.77
N GLY A 99 -2.16 -8.56 2.36
CA GLY A 99 -3.49 -8.55 2.98
C GLY A 99 -3.45 -8.80 4.48
N PHE A 100 -2.63 -9.75 4.97
CA PHE A 100 -2.51 -10.02 6.41
C PHE A 100 -1.70 -8.99 7.20
N VAL A 101 -0.78 -8.27 6.55
CA VAL A 101 0.08 -7.29 7.24
C VAL A 101 -0.66 -5.96 7.43
N TYR A 102 -1.57 -5.62 6.52
CA TYR A 102 -2.20 -4.28 6.45
C TYR A 102 -3.71 -4.24 6.72
N ILE A 103 -4.42 -5.36 6.64
CA ILE A 103 -5.86 -5.46 6.89
C ILE A 103 -6.08 -6.41 8.07
#